data_AF-A0A1X3DG49-F1
#
_entry.id   AF-A0A1X3DG49-F1
#
_cell.length_a   1.000
_cell.length_b   1.000
_cell.length_c   1.000
_cell.angle_alpha   90.00
_cell.angle_beta   90.00
_cell.angle_gamma   90.00
#
_symmetry.space_group_name_H-M   'P 1'
#
loop_
_entity.id
_entity.type
_entity.pdbx_description
1 polymer ?
#
loop_
_entity_poly.entity_id
_entity_poly.type
_entity_poly.pdbx_seq_one_letter_code
_entity_poly.pdbx_strand_id
1 'polypeptide(L)'
;MRPSEMNTVVFRLLPPVFAVLLAACGQSGVAPEQAAAYSAEAVRLFAQGCVAHGGNAQRTAAWARQHNLQPLSAEAVKKLPAGMMEPDAQAVWQTERNGAVFYLSTAPASCSVKTAVADEAAARRDVVAMAEQGGEGAAARFRSENSVSSPFPFRQLVYTRLDSGSSEEILLTANTSPSGHVPAQLALHLSRRPLGLNPVVNP
;
A
#
# COMPACT_ATOMS: atom_id res chain seq x y z
N MET A 1 23.06 -64.74 54.32
CA MET A 1 22.60 -63.40 54.75
C MET A 1 21.38 -63.02 53.90
N ARG A 2 20.25 -62.67 54.54
CA ARG A 2 19.03 -62.03 53.96
C ARG A 2 19.34 -60.54 53.61
N PRO A 3 18.46 -59.69 52.99
CA PRO A 3 17.03 -59.80 52.59
C PRO A 3 16.71 -59.32 51.13
N SER A 4 15.62 -59.77 50.49
CA SER A 4 14.31 -59.09 50.23
C SER A 4 14.30 -57.55 50.16
N GLU A 5 13.82 -56.96 49.04
CA GLU A 5 12.86 -55.81 48.91
C GLU A 5 12.44 -55.73 47.41
N MET A 6 11.17 -55.95 46.99
CA MET A 6 9.95 -55.13 47.04
C MET A 6 9.98 -53.83 46.21
N ASN A 7 9.06 -53.76 45.24
CA ASN A 7 8.28 -52.62 44.72
C ASN A 7 9.03 -51.32 44.35
N THR A 8 8.75 -50.68 43.22
CA THR A 8 7.54 -49.87 43.08
C THR A 8 7.41 -49.38 41.64
N VAL A 9 6.24 -49.63 41.03
CA VAL A 9 5.77 -48.99 39.80
C VAL A 9 5.56 -47.50 40.09
N VAL A 10 6.37 -46.62 39.49
CA VAL A 10 6.12 -45.18 39.52
C VAL A 10 5.43 -44.79 38.22
N PHE A 11 4.11 -44.79 38.27
CA PHE A 11 3.22 -44.22 37.27
C PHE A 11 3.34 -42.69 37.33
N ARG A 12 4.19 -42.09 36.50
CA ARG A 12 4.25 -40.62 36.37
C ARG A 12 3.12 -40.14 35.46
N LEU A 13 2.03 -39.72 36.07
CA LEU A 13 0.99 -38.87 35.47
C LEU A 13 1.62 -37.51 35.15
N LEU A 14 1.88 -37.25 33.86
CA LEU A 14 2.18 -35.90 33.35
C LEU A 14 0.86 -35.15 33.15
N PRO A 15 0.73 -33.90 33.64
CA PRO A 15 -0.48 -33.12 33.44
C PRO A 15 -0.58 -32.66 31.97
N PRO A 16 -1.79 -32.53 31.41
CA PRO A 16 -1.98 -32.01 30.06
C PRO A 16 -1.61 -30.53 30.05
N VAL A 17 -0.59 -30.18 29.27
CA VAL A 17 -0.30 -28.79 28.92
C VAL A 17 -1.44 -28.31 28.03
N PHE A 18 -2.39 -27.62 28.65
CA PHE A 18 -3.45 -26.87 27.96
C PHE A 18 -2.78 -25.78 27.12
N ALA A 19 -2.50 -26.08 25.86
CA ALA A 19 -2.09 -25.08 24.88
C ALA A 19 -3.31 -24.19 24.59
N VAL A 20 -3.41 -23.08 25.31
CA VAL A 20 -4.36 -22.01 25.00
C VAL A 20 -3.89 -21.37 23.69
N LEU A 21 -4.43 -21.84 22.57
CA LEU A 21 -4.38 -21.15 21.29
C LEU A 21 -5.25 -19.90 21.41
N LEU A 22 -4.62 -18.78 21.80
CA LEU A 22 -5.20 -17.45 21.63
C LEU A 22 -5.35 -17.21 20.12
N ALA A 23 -6.53 -17.54 19.59
CA ALA A 23 -6.95 -17.08 18.27
C ALA A 23 -7.08 -15.56 18.33
N ALA A 24 -6.07 -14.87 17.81
CA ALA A 24 -6.13 -13.44 17.56
C ALA A 24 -7.14 -13.19 16.43
N CYS A 25 -8.41 -12.99 16.80
CA CYS A 25 -9.39 -12.38 15.92
C CYS A 25 -9.04 -10.90 15.75
N GLY A 26 -8.56 -10.51 14.56
CA GLY A 26 -8.44 -9.08 14.23
C GLY A 26 -7.34 -8.66 13.27
N GLN A 27 -6.63 -9.57 12.63
CA GLN A 27 -5.71 -9.25 11.54
C GLN A 27 -6.10 -10.07 10.32
N SER A 28 -6.27 -9.41 9.18
CA SER A 28 -6.29 -10.02 7.87
C SER A 28 -5.26 -11.16 7.88
N GLY A 29 -5.65 -12.39 7.57
CA GLY A 29 -4.82 -13.60 7.73
C GLY A 29 -3.57 -13.67 6.83
N VAL A 30 -3.04 -12.53 6.41
CA VAL A 30 -1.86 -12.34 5.58
C VAL A 30 -0.63 -12.27 6.50
N ALA A 31 0.36 -13.10 6.22
CA ALA A 31 1.63 -13.07 6.95
C ALA A 31 2.37 -11.74 6.73
N PRO A 32 3.15 -11.25 7.71
CA PRO A 32 3.88 -9.99 7.58
C PRO A 32 4.80 -9.91 6.34
N GLU A 33 5.48 -11.00 5.98
CA GLU A 33 6.34 -10.99 4.79
C GLU A 33 5.53 -10.86 3.49
N GLN A 34 4.36 -11.48 3.45
CA GLN A 34 3.44 -11.35 2.33
C GLN A 34 2.88 -9.92 2.23
N ALA A 35 2.51 -9.29 3.35
CA ALA A 35 2.07 -7.90 3.38
C ALA A 35 3.17 -6.93 2.91
N ALA A 36 4.43 -7.19 3.26
CA ALA A 36 5.58 -6.45 2.75
C ALA A 36 5.80 -6.65 1.24
N ALA A 37 5.59 -7.87 0.73
CA ALA A 37 5.64 -8.14 -0.71
C ALA A 37 4.53 -7.38 -1.47
N TYR A 38 3.33 -7.26 -0.89
CA TYR A 38 2.25 -6.44 -1.45
C TYR A 38 2.62 -4.96 -1.50
N SER A 39 3.25 -4.44 -0.45
CA SER A 39 3.77 -3.07 -0.42
C SER A 39 4.75 -2.82 -1.57
N ALA A 40 5.74 -3.70 -1.75
CA ALA A 40 6.73 -3.59 -2.81
C ALA A 40 6.08 -3.64 -4.22
N GLU A 41 5.12 -4.54 -4.41
CA GLU A 41 4.40 -4.66 -5.68
C GLU A 41 3.54 -3.42 -5.99
N ALA A 42 2.86 -2.84 -5.01
CA ALA A 42 2.11 -1.60 -5.18
C ALA A 42 3.03 -0.44 -5.57
N VAL A 43 4.19 -0.30 -4.90
CA VAL A 43 5.19 0.74 -5.23
C VAL A 43 5.74 0.54 -6.64
N ARG A 44 6.00 -0.71 -7.04
CA ARG A 44 6.45 -1.04 -8.40
C ARG A 44 5.41 -0.69 -9.46
N LEU A 45 4.15 -1.04 -9.24
CA LEU A 45 3.03 -0.68 -10.13
C LEU A 45 2.88 0.84 -10.22
N PHE A 46 3.03 1.56 -9.12
CA PHE A 46 2.97 3.02 -9.09
C PHE A 46 4.14 3.66 -9.86
N ALA A 47 5.36 3.16 -9.65
CA ALA A 47 6.54 3.64 -10.34
C ALA A 47 6.39 3.49 -11.87
N GLN A 48 5.93 2.31 -12.31
CA GLN A 48 5.82 1.98 -13.74
C GLN A 48 4.59 2.62 -14.40
N GLY A 49 3.41 2.54 -13.77
CA GLY A 49 2.15 3.00 -14.35
C GLY A 49 1.88 4.49 -14.16
N CYS A 50 2.37 5.09 -13.07
CA CYS A 50 2.15 6.52 -12.77
C CYS A 50 3.42 7.36 -12.97
N VAL A 51 4.49 7.05 -12.24
CA VAL A 51 5.67 7.93 -12.13
C VAL A 51 6.43 8.03 -13.46
N ALA A 52 6.67 6.90 -14.13
CA ALA A 52 7.31 6.85 -15.45
C ALA A 52 6.52 7.58 -16.56
N HIS A 53 5.24 7.86 -16.31
CA HIS A 53 4.36 8.55 -17.23
C HIS A 53 3.94 9.94 -16.75
N GLY A 54 4.53 10.43 -15.65
CA GLY A 54 4.23 11.74 -15.07
C GLY A 54 2.74 11.92 -14.73
N GLY A 55 2.02 10.83 -14.44
CA GLY A 55 0.57 10.87 -14.22
C GLY A 55 -0.23 11.30 -15.45
N ASN A 56 0.29 11.09 -16.67
CA ASN A 56 -0.47 11.31 -17.89
C ASN A 56 -1.48 10.16 -18.09
N ALA A 57 -2.77 10.47 -18.02
CA ALA A 57 -3.85 9.49 -18.11
C ALA A 57 -3.80 8.63 -19.37
N GLN A 58 -3.48 9.21 -20.54
CA GLN A 58 -3.43 8.45 -21.80
C GLN A 58 -2.27 7.45 -21.84
N ARG A 59 -1.08 7.86 -21.36
CA ARG A 59 0.10 6.98 -21.28
C ARG A 59 -0.10 5.90 -20.22
N THR A 60 -0.64 6.24 -19.05
CA THR A 60 -1.00 5.27 -18.02
C THR A 60 -2.03 4.26 -18.55
N ALA A 61 -3.05 4.70 -19.29
CA ALA A 61 -4.03 3.81 -19.90
C ALA A 61 -3.43 2.90 -20.99
N ALA A 62 -2.43 3.39 -21.74
CA ALA A 62 -1.69 2.57 -22.69
C ALA A 62 -0.85 1.50 -21.99
N TRP A 63 -0.14 1.89 -20.92
CA TRP A 63 0.63 0.97 -20.08
C TRP A 63 -0.26 -0.09 -19.43
N ALA A 64 -1.40 0.30 -18.84
CA ALA A 64 -2.34 -0.62 -18.22
C ALA A 64 -2.83 -1.70 -19.20
N ARG A 65 -3.13 -1.31 -20.45
CA ARG A 65 -3.50 -2.24 -21.53
C ARG A 65 -2.34 -3.16 -21.93
N GLN A 66 -1.14 -2.61 -22.11
CA GLN A 66 0.04 -3.40 -22.47
C GLN A 66 0.36 -4.46 -21.41
N HIS A 67 0.08 -4.17 -20.14
CA HIS A 67 0.30 -5.07 -19.01
C HIS A 67 -0.94 -5.90 -18.62
N ASN A 68 -1.99 -5.89 -19.45
CA ASN A 68 -3.22 -6.67 -19.27
C ASN A 68 -3.91 -6.42 -17.92
N LEU A 69 -3.88 -5.18 -17.41
CA LEU A 69 -4.70 -4.81 -16.27
C LEU A 69 -6.16 -4.78 -16.71
N GLN A 70 -7.04 -5.37 -15.90
CA GLN A 70 -8.47 -5.49 -16.21
C GLN A 70 -9.17 -4.14 -15.98
N PRO A 71 -9.75 -3.49 -17.00
CA PRO A 71 -10.56 -2.30 -16.79
C PRO A 71 -11.82 -2.63 -15.99
N LEU A 72 -12.20 -1.74 -15.07
CA LEU A 72 -13.44 -1.83 -14.31
C LEU A 72 -14.52 -0.93 -14.92
N SER A 73 -15.76 -1.41 -14.93
CA SER A 73 -16.92 -0.58 -15.29
C SER A 73 -17.25 0.40 -14.16
N ALA A 74 -18.02 1.45 -14.47
CA ALA A 74 -18.49 2.40 -13.46
C ALA A 74 -19.30 1.71 -12.34
N GLU A 75 -20.08 0.68 -12.68
CA GLU A 75 -20.85 -0.12 -11.72
C GLU A 75 -19.94 -0.96 -10.82
N ALA A 76 -18.84 -1.50 -11.35
CA ALA A 76 -17.85 -2.22 -10.56
C ALA A 76 -17.12 -1.27 -9.60
N VAL A 77 -16.73 -0.07 -10.07
CA VAL A 77 -16.10 0.96 -9.23
C VAL A 77 -17.02 1.39 -8.08
N LYS A 78 -18.32 1.59 -8.34
CA LYS A 78 -19.32 1.95 -7.32
C LYS A 78 -19.51 0.90 -6.22
N LYS A 79 -19.12 -0.35 -6.48
CA LYS A 79 -19.20 -1.45 -5.50
C LYS A 79 -17.94 -1.59 -4.65
N LEU A 80 -16.87 -0.85 -4.96
CA LEU A 80 -15.66 -0.84 -4.14
C LEU A 80 -15.94 -0.19 -2.78
N PRO A 81 -15.20 -0.58 -1.72
CA PRO A 81 -15.31 0.06 -0.42
C PRO A 81 -15.16 1.59 -0.50
N ALA A 82 -15.95 2.33 0.27
CA ALA A 82 -15.83 3.78 0.34
C ALA A 82 -14.40 4.19 0.73
N GLY A 83 -13.80 5.10 -0.02
CA GLY A 83 -12.39 5.51 0.14
C GLY A 83 -11.37 4.64 -0.60
N MET A 84 -11.79 3.50 -1.18
CA MET A 84 -10.93 2.74 -2.08
C MET A 84 -10.63 3.57 -3.32
N MET A 85 -11.62 4.16 -4.00
CA MET A 85 -11.40 5.00 -5.18
C MET A 85 -11.71 6.48 -4.94
N GLU A 86 -11.03 7.33 -5.70
CA GLU A 86 -11.13 8.78 -5.74
C GLU A 86 -12.44 9.15 -6.43
N PRO A 87 -13.17 10.16 -5.92
CA PRO A 87 -14.49 10.51 -6.46
C PRO A 87 -14.44 11.00 -7.91
N ASP A 88 -13.31 11.51 -8.36
CA ASP A 88 -13.05 12.04 -9.70
C ASP A 88 -12.28 11.07 -10.62
N ALA A 89 -12.11 9.81 -10.20
CA ALA A 89 -11.46 8.80 -11.03
C ALA A 89 -12.19 8.64 -12.38
N GLN A 90 -11.45 8.83 -13.47
CA GLN A 90 -11.96 8.74 -14.85
C GLN A 90 -11.87 7.33 -15.42
N ALA A 91 -10.82 6.60 -15.06
CA ALA A 91 -10.61 5.23 -15.46
C ALA A 91 -9.94 4.46 -14.32
N VAL A 92 -10.37 3.21 -14.15
CA VAL A 92 -9.87 2.32 -13.10
C VAL A 92 -9.56 0.97 -13.73
N TRP A 93 -8.39 0.44 -13.41
CA TRP A 93 -8.01 -0.91 -13.74
C TRP A 93 -7.63 -1.69 -12.48
N GLN A 94 -7.81 -3.00 -12.56
CA GLN A 94 -7.49 -3.94 -11.51
C GLN A 94 -6.45 -4.95 -12.01
N THR A 95 -5.55 -5.37 -11.12
CA THR A 95 -4.75 -6.58 -11.32
C THR A 95 -4.64 -7.36 -10.02
N GLU A 96 -4.49 -8.67 -10.15
CA GLU A 96 -4.10 -9.54 -9.05
C GLU A 96 -2.63 -9.94 -9.21
N ARG A 97 -1.86 -9.85 -8.13
CA ARG A 97 -0.45 -10.25 -8.08
C ARG A 97 -0.18 -10.90 -6.73
N ASN A 98 0.32 -12.13 -6.74
CA ASN A 98 0.63 -12.91 -5.53
C ASN A 98 -0.54 -13.01 -4.54
N GLY A 99 -1.79 -13.03 -5.01
CA GLY A 99 -2.99 -13.12 -4.17
C GLY A 99 -3.48 -11.79 -3.57
N ALA A 100 -2.85 -10.66 -3.89
CA ALA A 100 -3.37 -9.33 -3.59
C ALA A 100 -3.96 -8.65 -4.81
N VAL A 101 -5.02 -7.88 -4.57
CA VAL A 101 -5.64 -7.01 -5.58
C VAL A 101 -5.04 -5.61 -5.48
N PHE A 102 -4.71 -5.05 -6.64
CA PHE A 102 -4.21 -3.70 -6.82
C PHE A 102 -5.12 -2.97 -7.79
N TYR A 103 -5.41 -1.72 -7.46
CA TYR A 103 -6.18 -0.82 -8.32
C TYR A 103 -5.28 0.30 -8.81
N LEU A 104 -5.26 0.51 -10.12
CA LEU A 104 -4.66 1.65 -10.78
C LEU A 104 -5.79 2.57 -11.23
N SER A 105 -5.71 3.86 -10.93
CA SER A 105 -6.69 4.83 -11.39
C SER A 105 -6.04 6.07 -11.98
N THR A 106 -6.76 6.75 -12.88
CA THR A 106 -6.37 8.04 -13.43
C THR A 106 -7.48 9.06 -13.23
N ALA A 107 -7.10 10.29 -12.96
CA ALA A 107 -7.95 11.48 -12.94
C ALA A 107 -7.22 12.62 -13.68
N PRO A 108 -7.86 13.81 -13.89
CA PRO A 108 -7.18 14.93 -14.53
C PRO A 108 -5.84 15.24 -13.87
N ALA A 109 -4.76 15.13 -14.64
CA ALA A 109 -3.39 15.39 -14.19
C ALA A 109 -2.93 14.54 -12.99
N SER A 110 -3.56 13.38 -12.75
CA SER A 110 -3.23 12.50 -11.64
C SER A 110 -3.33 11.00 -11.95
N CYS A 111 -2.62 10.22 -11.14
CA CYS A 111 -2.60 8.75 -11.23
C CYS A 111 -2.40 8.18 -9.82
N SER A 112 -3.11 7.10 -9.48
CA SER A 112 -2.97 6.45 -8.18
C SER A 112 -2.91 4.93 -8.27
N VAL A 113 -2.20 4.33 -7.31
CA VAL A 113 -2.21 2.89 -7.07
C VAL A 113 -2.61 2.64 -5.63
N LYS A 114 -3.54 1.71 -5.42
CA LYS A 114 -4.06 1.37 -4.09
C LYS A 114 -4.16 -0.13 -3.89
N THR A 115 -3.94 -0.57 -2.66
CA THR A 115 -4.22 -1.94 -2.24
C THR A 115 -4.80 -1.99 -0.83
N ALA A 116 -5.65 -2.99 -0.58
CA ALA A 116 -6.35 -3.15 0.69
C ALA A 116 -5.41 -3.53 1.84
N VAL A 117 -4.40 -4.36 1.55
CA VAL A 117 -3.47 -4.90 2.56
C VAL A 117 -2.04 -4.56 2.18
N ALA A 118 -1.30 -3.97 3.11
CA ALA A 118 0.09 -3.60 2.94
C ALA A 118 0.79 -3.51 4.31
N ASP A 119 2.07 -3.85 4.35
CA ASP A 119 2.91 -3.49 5.49
C ASP A 119 3.33 -2.02 5.40
N GLU A 120 2.97 -1.23 6.41
CA GLU A 120 3.24 0.21 6.44
C GLU A 120 4.74 0.52 6.41
N ALA A 121 5.55 -0.18 7.20
CA ALA A 121 6.97 0.11 7.31
C ALA A 121 7.70 -0.18 6.00
N ALA A 122 7.40 -1.32 5.37
CA ALA A 122 7.91 -1.70 4.07
C ALA A 122 7.47 -0.72 2.99
N ALA A 123 6.17 -0.41 2.91
CA ALA A 123 5.63 0.54 1.92
C ALA A 123 6.35 1.89 1.99
N ARG A 124 6.56 2.41 3.19
CA ARG A 124 7.25 3.68 3.39
C ARG A 124 8.69 3.62 2.92
N ARG A 125 9.45 2.59 3.31
CA ARG A 125 10.85 2.43 2.84
C ARG A 125 10.92 2.35 1.32
N ASP A 126 10.04 1.58 0.70
CA ASP A 126 10.05 1.35 -0.74
C ASP A 126 9.65 2.63 -1.51
N VAL A 127 8.71 3.42 -0.98
CA VAL A 127 8.37 4.74 -1.53
C VAL A 127 9.55 5.71 -1.44
N VAL A 128 10.24 5.77 -0.30
CA VAL A 128 11.42 6.64 -0.14
C VAL A 128 12.48 6.26 -1.16
N ALA A 129 12.80 4.97 -1.28
CA ALA A 129 13.76 4.48 -2.25
C ALA A 129 13.37 4.85 -3.69
N MET A 130 12.09 4.64 -4.06
CA MET A 130 11.58 4.98 -5.39
C MET A 130 11.63 6.48 -5.67
N ALA A 131 11.24 7.32 -4.71
CA ALA A 131 11.20 8.76 -4.85
C ALA A 131 12.61 9.36 -4.99
N GLU A 132 13.56 8.91 -4.18
CA GLU A 132 14.93 9.46 -4.14
C GLU A 132 15.82 8.92 -5.27
N GLN A 133 15.51 7.75 -5.84
CA GLN A 133 16.25 7.20 -6.98
C GLN A 133 15.89 7.86 -8.32
N GLY A 134 14.70 8.46 -8.46
CA GLY A 134 14.31 9.27 -9.62
C GLY A 134 13.97 8.55 -10.93
N GLY A 135 14.38 7.28 -11.12
CA GLY A 135 14.13 6.52 -12.34
C GLY A 135 14.70 7.20 -13.60
N GLU A 136 13.92 7.27 -14.69
CA GLU A 136 14.29 8.02 -15.91
C GLU A 136 14.15 9.55 -15.77
N GLY A 137 13.64 10.03 -14.63
CA GLY A 137 13.45 11.45 -14.31
C GLY A 137 14.36 11.93 -13.19
N ALA A 138 14.13 13.16 -12.74
CA ALA A 138 14.82 13.69 -11.57
C ALA A 138 14.39 12.96 -10.28
N ALA A 139 15.31 12.84 -9.32
CA ALA A 139 14.95 12.44 -7.97
C ALA A 139 13.93 13.42 -7.38
N ALA A 140 12.91 12.88 -6.72
CA ALA A 140 11.98 13.67 -5.95
C ALA A 140 12.61 14.05 -4.59
N ARG A 141 12.27 15.23 -4.09
CA ARG A 141 12.76 15.77 -2.82
C ARG A 141 11.68 15.61 -1.76
N PHE A 142 12.09 15.19 -0.58
CA PHE A 142 11.21 15.14 0.57
C PHE A 142 10.63 16.54 0.86
N ARG A 143 9.32 16.60 1.12
CA ARG A 143 8.61 17.85 1.44
C ARG A 143 8.03 17.84 2.84
N SER A 144 7.32 16.78 3.20
CA SER A 144 6.70 16.67 4.52
C SER A 144 6.33 15.24 4.86
N GLU A 145 6.19 14.98 6.16
CA GLU A 145 5.51 13.81 6.68
C GLU A 145 4.41 14.26 7.65
N ASN A 146 3.21 13.70 7.48
CA ASN A 146 2.07 13.95 8.36
C ASN A 146 1.61 12.63 8.99
N SER A 147 1.07 12.69 10.20
CA SER A 147 0.51 11.52 10.88
C SER A 147 -0.74 11.87 11.66
N VAL A 148 -1.72 10.98 11.63
CA VAL A 148 -2.95 11.05 12.43
C VAL A 148 -3.08 9.73 13.17
N SER A 149 -3.44 9.76 14.46
CA SER A 149 -3.57 8.55 15.29
C SER A 149 -5.03 8.10 15.48
N SER A 150 -6.01 8.96 15.21
CA SER A 150 -7.44 8.74 15.49
C SER A 150 -8.32 9.26 14.34
N PRO A 151 -9.44 8.60 13.98
CA PRO A 151 -9.97 7.36 14.57
C PRO A 151 -9.21 6.10 14.14
N PHE A 152 -8.42 6.17 13.06
CA PHE A 152 -7.53 5.11 12.63
C PHE A 152 -6.14 5.68 12.34
N PRO A 153 -5.05 4.99 12.73
CA PRO A 153 -3.70 5.46 12.48
C PRO A 153 -3.42 5.58 10.99
N PHE A 154 -2.85 6.69 10.58
CA PHE A 154 -2.53 6.99 9.19
C PHE A 154 -1.28 7.86 9.13
N ARG A 155 -0.43 7.58 8.14
CA ARG A 155 0.74 8.40 7.84
C ARG A 155 0.75 8.79 6.38
N GLN A 156 1.27 9.97 6.10
CA GLN A 156 1.43 10.50 4.77
C GLN A 156 2.87 10.96 4.56
N LEU A 157 3.53 10.41 3.55
CA LEU A 157 4.77 10.96 3.00
C LEU A 157 4.46 11.81 1.78
N VAL A 158 5.14 12.94 1.67
CA VAL A 158 5.01 13.87 0.54
C VAL A 158 6.38 14.17 -0.03
N TYR A 159 6.54 13.92 -1.33
CA TYR A 159 7.72 14.23 -2.11
C TYR A 159 7.34 15.11 -3.30
N THR A 160 8.26 15.96 -3.75
CA THR A 160 8.06 16.72 -4.97
C THR A 160 9.18 16.57 -5.97
N ARG A 161 8.82 16.54 -7.24
CA ARG A 161 9.75 16.49 -8.36
C ARG A 161 9.45 17.63 -9.31
N LEU A 162 10.49 18.33 -9.72
CA LEU A 162 10.42 19.30 -10.81
C LEU A 162 11.15 18.72 -12.02
N ASP A 163 10.41 18.40 -13.06
CA ASP A 163 10.99 17.95 -14.32
C ASP A 163 11.57 19.17 -15.06
N SER A 164 12.78 19.02 -15.62
CA SER A 164 13.48 20.13 -16.28
C SER A 164 12.63 20.74 -17.40
N GLY A 165 12.47 22.06 -17.38
CA GLY A 165 11.66 22.80 -18.35
C GLY A 165 10.14 22.67 -18.16
N SER A 166 9.67 21.99 -17.11
CA SER A 166 8.25 21.91 -16.76
C SER A 166 7.79 23.17 -16.03
N SER A 167 6.60 23.66 -16.38
CA SER A 167 5.87 24.67 -15.60
C SER A 167 5.02 24.06 -14.47
N GLU A 168 5.05 22.73 -14.34
CA GLU A 168 4.33 21.95 -13.34
C GLU A 168 5.31 21.24 -12.38
N GLU A 169 5.01 21.25 -11.09
CA GLU A 169 5.59 20.39 -10.07
C GLU A 169 4.78 19.08 -9.98
N ILE A 170 5.49 17.96 -9.86
CA ILE A 170 4.90 16.67 -9.55
C ILE A 170 4.92 16.48 -8.03
N LEU A 171 3.76 16.19 -7.46
CA LEU A 171 3.59 15.81 -6.07
C LEU A 171 3.36 14.29 -5.99
N LEU A 172 4.25 13.60 -5.29
CA LEU A 172 4.13 12.19 -4.95
C LEU A 172 3.69 12.07 -3.49
N THR A 173 2.58 11.39 -3.25
CA THR A 173 2.03 11.17 -1.92
C THR A 173 1.90 9.68 -1.67
N ALA A 174 2.38 9.22 -0.51
CA ALA A 174 2.14 7.87 -0.02
C ALA A 174 1.39 7.93 1.29
N ASN A 175 0.18 7.39 1.28
CA ASN A 175 -0.74 7.29 2.38
C ASN A 175 -0.73 5.85 2.89
N THR A 176 -0.31 5.64 4.14
CA THR A 176 -0.16 4.32 4.74
C THR A 176 -0.94 4.21 6.04
N SER A 177 -1.48 3.03 6.31
CA SER A 177 -2.15 2.73 7.58
C SER A 177 -1.90 1.28 7.98
N PRO A 178 -1.61 0.99 9.26
CA PRO A 178 -1.56 -0.37 9.77
C PRO A 178 -2.95 -0.90 10.12
N SER A 179 -4.00 -0.08 10.03
CA SER A 179 -5.37 -0.45 10.43
C SER A 179 -6.03 -1.32 9.37
N GLY A 180 -6.62 -2.45 9.77
CA GLY A 180 -7.49 -3.25 8.89
C GLY A 180 -8.86 -2.62 8.63
N HIS A 181 -9.18 -1.50 9.29
CA HIS A 181 -10.47 -0.82 9.16
C HIS A 181 -10.51 0.22 8.04
N VAL A 182 -9.35 0.60 7.48
CA VAL A 182 -9.33 1.49 6.33
C VAL A 182 -9.48 0.68 5.03
N PRO A 183 -10.15 1.23 4.00
CA PRO A 183 -10.37 0.54 2.73
C PRO A 183 -9.07 0.21 1.98
N ALA A 184 -8.03 1.05 2.15
CA ALA A 184 -6.71 0.86 1.56
C ALA A 184 -5.65 1.16 2.63
N GLN A 185 -4.88 0.14 3.00
CA GLN A 185 -3.71 0.30 3.88
C GLN A 185 -2.55 0.99 3.18
N LEU A 186 -2.51 0.95 1.85
CA LEU A 186 -1.56 1.70 1.04
C LEU A 186 -2.26 2.36 -0.14
N ALA A 187 -2.12 3.68 -0.22
CA ALA A 187 -2.55 4.50 -1.33
C ALA A 187 -1.41 5.43 -1.80
N LEU A 188 -0.97 5.22 -3.03
CA LEU A 188 0.08 5.99 -3.68
C LEU A 188 -0.57 6.89 -4.72
N HIS A 189 -0.21 8.17 -4.73
CA HIS A 189 -0.82 9.16 -5.60
C HIS A 189 0.24 10.07 -6.22
N LEU A 190 0.10 10.33 -7.51
CA LEU A 190 0.86 11.31 -8.26
C LEU A 190 -0.12 12.38 -8.75
N SER A 191 0.16 13.64 -8.48
CA SER A 191 -0.56 14.77 -9.09
C SER A 191 0.41 15.78 -9.68
N ARG A 192 0.05 16.39 -10.82
CA ARG A 192 0.75 17.54 -11.38
C ARG A 192 0.06 18.82 -10.95
N ARG A 193 0.85 19.81 -10.54
CA ARG A 193 0.36 21.11 -10.09
C ARG A 193 1.17 22.22 -10.77
N PRO A 194 0.53 23.29 -11.25
CA PRO A 194 1.25 24.47 -11.73
C PRO A 194 2.22 25.00 -10.65
N LEU A 195 3.42 25.41 -11.07
CA LEU A 195 4.39 26.04 -10.18
C LEU A 195 3.83 27.34 -9.57
N GLY A 196 4.08 27.56 -8.27
CA GLY A 196 3.72 28.81 -7.58
C GLY A 196 2.32 28.84 -6.95
N LEU A 197 1.54 27.76 -7.00
CA LEU A 197 0.33 27.63 -6.19
C LEU A 197 0.69 27.14 -4.78
N ASN A 198 0.33 27.93 -3.76
CA ASN A 198 0.42 27.51 -2.36
C ASN A 198 -0.38 26.21 -2.14
N PRO A 199 0.07 25.30 -1.26
CA PRO A 199 -0.67 24.08 -0.98
C PRO A 199 -2.08 24.44 -0.47
N VAL A 200 -3.10 23.85 -1.08
CA VAL A 200 -4.43 23.77 -0.47
C VAL A 200 -4.28 22.89 0.77
N VAL A 201 -4.18 23.54 1.92
CA VAL A 201 -4.39 22.91 3.22
C VAL A 201 -5.89 22.65 3.29
N ASN A 202 -6.31 21.41 3.03
CA ASN A 202 -7.65 21.01 3.43
C ASN A 202 -7.64 20.78 4.94
N PRO A 203 -8.45 21.52 5.72
CA PRO A 203 -8.61 21.30 7.16
C PRO A 203 -9.26 19.94 7.46
#